data_AF-A0A0G3ZC13-F1
#
_entry.id   AF-A0A0G3ZC13-F1
#
_cell.length_a   1.000
_cell.length_b   1.000
_cell.length_c   1.000
_cell.angle_alpha   90.00
_cell.angle_beta   90.00
_cell.angle_gamma   90.00
#
_symmetry.space_group_name_H-M   'P 1'
#
loop_
_entity.id
_entity.type
_entity.pdbx_description
1 polymer ?
#
loop_
_entity_poly.entity_id
_entity_poly.type
_entity_poly.pdbx_seq_one_letter_code
_entity_poly.pdbx_strand_id
1 'polypeptide(L)'
;MFPASVLTLLLVSIGFTIAYDFSDNAFNNYLYEQINLATEDQQVLKTFSRNRRGLEHHIAEKCSFHSKINCCGETEADYSDEHNAVKAKCFAEHFPKSEEHKHDPFSCENIKAMKQKVACAMNCIAESYNLIENGEPKSDALKSMMESWVTEDWQKAL
;
A
#
# COMPACT_ATOMS: atom_id res chain seq x y z
N MET A 1 20.53 -6.42 -33.12
CA MET A 1 21.78 -5.73 -32.71
C MET A 1 21.42 -4.82 -31.54
N PHE A 2 21.74 -5.19 -30.30
CA PHE A 2 21.56 -4.26 -29.17
C PHE A 2 22.58 -3.12 -29.34
N PRO A 3 22.18 -1.85 -29.24
CA PRO A 3 23.11 -0.75 -29.42
C PRO A 3 24.15 -0.82 -28.29
N ALA A 4 25.44 -0.66 -28.64
CA ALA A 4 26.56 -0.74 -27.70
C ALA A 4 26.36 0.15 -26.46
N SER A 5 25.61 1.23 -26.59
CA SER A 5 25.19 2.16 -25.53
C SER A 5 24.35 1.51 -24.43
N VAL A 6 23.51 0.52 -24.77
CA VAL A 6 22.68 -0.20 -23.80
C VAL A 6 23.52 -1.21 -23.02
N LEU A 7 24.49 -1.85 -23.70
CA LEU A 7 25.40 -2.79 -23.06
C LEU A 7 26.34 -2.08 -22.08
N THR A 8 26.85 -0.90 -22.43
CA THR A 8 27.70 -0.11 -21.53
C THR A 8 26.91 0.41 -20.32
N LEU A 9 25.67 0.88 -20.50
CA LEU A 9 24.80 1.25 -19.38
C LEU A 9 24.54 0.10 -18.41
N LEU A 10 24.32 -1.11 -18.93
CA LEU A 10 24.13 -2.32 -18.12
C LEU A 10 25.39 -2.71 -17.34
N LEU A 11 26.56 -2.65 -17.97
CA LEU A 11 27.82 -2.98 -17.29
C LEU A 11 28.17 -1.97 -16.20
N VAL A 12 27.90 -0.69 -16.45
CA VAL A 12 28.10 0.37 -15.47
C VAL A 12 27.15 0.20 -14.28
N SER A 13 25.87 -0.08 -14.49
CA SER A 13 24.92 -0.29 -13.39
C SER A 13 25.27 -1.50 -12.54
N ILE A 14 25.72 -2.60 -13.15
CA ILE A 14 26.20 -3.79 -12.43
C ILE A 14 27.44 -3.42 -11.59
N GLY A 15 28.39 -2.66 -12.15
CA GLY A 15 29.57 -2.18 -11.41
C GLY A 15 29.21 -1.35 -10.18
N PHE A 16 28.23 -0.45 -10.29
CA PHE A 16 27.71 0.31 -9.15
C PHE A 16 27.08 -0.60 -8.08
N THR A 17 26.35 -1.65 -8.47
CA THR A 17 25.76 -2.58 -7.49
C THR A 17 26.78 -3.43 -6.75
N ILE A 18 27.94 -3.73 -7.36
CA ILE A 18 29.00 -4.51 -6.71
C ILE A 18 29.86 -3.64 -5.78
N ALA A 19 30.04 -2.37 -6.13
CA ALA A 19 30.74 -1.39 -5.28
C ALA A 19 29.88 -0.87 -4.12
N TYR A 20 28.56 -1.05 -4.21
CA TYR A 20 27.62 -0.70 -3.16
C TYR A 20 27.55 -1.83 -2.12
N ASP A 21 28.00 -1.55 -0.89
CA ASP A 21 27.82 -2.49 0.21
C ASP A 21 26.41 -2.34 0.81
N PHE A 22 25.51 -3.22 0.38
CA PHE A 22 24.14 -3.28 0.91
C PHE A 22 24.08 -3.63 2.40
N SER A 23 25.18 -4.09 3.00
CA SER A 23 25.26 -4.43 4.42
C SER A 23 25.58 -3.22 5.30
N ASP A 24 25.95 -2.07 4.71
CA ASP A 24 26.23 -0.85 5.46
C ASP A 24 24.94 -0.19 5.95
N ASN A 25 24.61 -0.48 7.21
CA ASN A 25 23.44 0.04 7.89
C ASN A 25 23.45 1.59 7.98
N ALA A 26 24.61 2.21 8.19
CA ALA A 26 24.71 3.66 8.35
C ALA A 26 24.40 4.38 7.03
N PHE A 27 24.97 3.90 5.92
CA PHE A 27 24.73 4.46 4.60
C PHE A 27 23.30 4.23 4.11
N ASN A 28 22.75 3.04 4.35
CA ASN A 28 21.36 2.72 4.01
C ASN A 28 20.37 3.62 4.76
N ASN A 29 20.62 3.90 6.05
CA ASN A 29 19.79 4.83 6.82
C ASN A 29 19.89 6.27 6.29
N TYR A 30 21.08 6.72 5.90
CA TYR A 30 21.27 8.04 5.28
C TYR A 30 20.53 8.16 3.95
N LEU A 31 20.65 7.16 3.07
CA LEU A 31 19.87 7.12 1.83
C LEU A 31 18.38 7.07 2.10
N TYR A 32 17.95 6.30 3.10
CA TYR A 32 16.55 6.23 3.50
C TYR A 32 16.05 7.58 4.02
N GLU A 33 16.82 8.29 4.84
CA GLU A 33 16.48 9.63 5.31
C GLU A 33 16.39 10.62 4.14
N GLN A 34 17.32 10.56 3.18
CA GLN A 34 17.29 11.43 2.00
C GLN A 34 16.15 11.11 1.04
N ILE A 35 15.87 9.82 0.84
CA ILE A 35 14.71 9.36 0.08
C ILE A 35 13.45 9.80 0.82
N ASN A 36 13.35 9.60 2.12
CA ASN A 36 12.20 10.02 2.91
C ASN A 36 12.05 11.54 2.93
N LEU A 37 13.09 12.35 3.05
CA LEU A 37 12.97 13.81 2.96
C LEU A 37 12.51 14.24 1.56
N ALA A 38 13.07 13.64 0.50
CA ALA A 38 12.63 13.87 -0.88
C ALA A 38 11.22 13.32 -1.15
N THR A 39 10.79 12.31 -0.40
CA THR A 39 9.49 11.69 -0.52
C THR A 39 8.49 12.30 0.46
N GLU A 40 8.87 12.92 1.58
CA GLU A 40 8.02 13.58 2.60
C GLU A 40 7.46 14.88 2.05
N ASP A 41 8.30 15.64 1.35
CA ASP A 41 7.90 16.76 0.49
C ASP A 41 6.97 16.28 -0.67
N GLN A 42 6.89 14.97 -0.88
CA GLN A 42 6.08 14.28 -1.89
C GLN A 42 5.02 13.30 -1.31
N GLN A 43 4.89 13.11 0.00
CA GLN A 43 4.19 11.95 0.63
C GLN A 43 2.82 12.31 1.16
N VAL A 44 2.46 13.60 1.13
CA VAL A 44 1.05 13.95 0.93
C VAL A 44 0.57 13.47 -0.46
N LEU A 45 1.50 13.12 -1.36
CA LEU A 45 1.29 13.01 -2.80
C LEU A 45 1.81 11.71 -3.48
N LYS A 46 2.19 10.60 -2.81
CA LYS A 46 2.76 9.42 -3.55
C LYS A 46 2.56 7.97 -3.04
N THR A 47 1.61 7.63 -2.17
CA THR A 47 1.62 6.27 -1.54
C THR A 47 1.42 5.04 -2.45
N PHE A 48 0.96 5.11 -3.71
CA PHE A 48 0.99 3.90 -4.58
C PHE A 48 1.19 4.21 -6.07
N SER A 49 2.43 4.10 -6.57
CA SER A 49 2.70 4.09 -8.02
C SER A 49 3.52 2.86 -8.43
N ARG A 50 2.81 1.76 -8.69
CA ARG A 50 3.28 0.65 -9.51
C ARG A 50 2.18 0.29 -10.51
N ASN A 51 2.12 1.04 -11.62
CA ASN A 51 1.90 0.48 -12.96
C ASN A 51 1.94 1.58 -14.02
N ARG A 52 3.00 1.59 -14.82
CA ARG A 52 3.06 2.31 -16.09
C ARG A 52 2.71 1.32 -17.20
N ARG A 53 1.49 1.38 -17.72
CA ARG A 53 1.15 0.89 -19.07
C ARG A 53 0.13 1.83 -19.70
N GLY A 54 0.56 2.50 -20.78
CA GLY A 54 -0.23 3.19 -21.80
C GLY A 54 -1.40 4.05 -21.33
N LEU A 55 -1.16 5.34 -21.06
CA LEU A 55 -2.21 6.29 -20.72
C LEU A 55 -2.50 7.20 -21.91
N GLU A 56 -3.66 6.99 -22.55
CA GLU A 56 -4.31 8.05 -23.32
C GLU A 56 -4.56 9.25 -22.41
N HIS A 57 -4.20 10.43 -22.92
CA HIS A 57 -3.95 11.66 -22.17
C HIS A 57 -5.19 12.24 -21.45
N HIS A 58 -6.40 11.71 -21.73
CA HIS A 58 -7.66 12.24 -21.21
C HIS A 58 -8.13 11.62 -19.88
N ILE A 59 -7.59 10.46 -19.46
CA ILE A 59 -7.91 9.83 -18.15
C ILE A 59 -6.98 10.37 -17.04
N ALA A 60 -5.81 10.88 -17.43
CA ALA A 60 -4.76 11.35 -16.52
C ALA A 60 -5.17 12.53 -15.62
N GLU A 61 -6.10 13.37 -16.08
CA GLU A 61 -6.44 14.63 -15.39
C GLU A 61 -7.37 14.41 -14.18
N LYS A 62 -8.30 13.45 -14.27
CA LYS A 62 -9.15 13.02 -13.14
C LYS A 62 -8.45 12.09 -12.14
N CYS A 63 -7.33 11.48 -12.56
CA CYS A 63 -6.51 10.59 -11.74
C CYS A 63 -5.19 11.27 -11.33
N SER A 64 -5.17 12.61 -11.30
CA SER A 64 -4.01 13.35 -10.81
C SER A 64 -3.87 13.11 -9.31
N PHE A 65 -2.64 13.10 -8.80
CA PHE A 65 -2.42 12.73 -7.41
C PHE A 65 -3.12 13.67 -6.39
N HIS A 66 -3.47 14.89 -6.81
CA HIS A 66 -4.26 15.82 -6.00
C HIS A 66 -5.78 15.66 -6.12
N SER A 67 -6.29 15.02 -7.17
CA SER A 67 -7.70 14.70 -7.31
C SER A 67 -7.96 13.37 -6.63
N LYS A 68 -8.83 13.39 -5.62
CA LYS A 68 -9.48 12.26 -4.91
C LYS A 68 -9.08 10.86 -5.41
N ILE A 69 -8.61 10.04 -4.47
CA ILE A 69 -8.01 8.68 -4.52
C ILE A 69 -8.65 7.67 -5.50
N ASN A 70 -9.80 7.97 -6.10
CA ASN A 70 -10.56 7.05 -6.90
C ASN A 70 -10.29 7.24 -8.39
N CYS A 71 -9.29 6.51 -8.88
CA CYS A 71 -9.12 6.28 -10.32
C CYS A 71 -10.19 5.34 -10.89
N CYS A 72 -10.98 4.69 -10.02
CA CYS A 72 -12.04 3.75 -10.36
C CYS A 72 -13.27 4.09 -9.52
N GLY A 73 -14.40 4.35 -10.20
CA GLY A 73 -15.62 4.87 -9.60
C GLY A 73 -15.60 6.39 -9.44
N GLU A 74 -16.74 7.04 -9.66
CA GLU A 74 -16.89 8.48 -9.42
C GLU A 74 -17.28 8.77 -7.96
N THR A 75 -17.75 7.75 -7.23
CA THR A 75 -18.17 7.86 -5.84
C THR A 75 -17.04 7.50 -4.87
N GLU A 76 -16.85 8.34 -3.86
CA GLU A 76 -16.02 7.99 -2.70
C GLU A 76 -16.74 6.95 -1.86
N ALA A 77 -16.01 5.91 -1.45
CA ALA A 77 -16.53 4.95 -0.48
C ALA A 77 -16.77 5.70 0.83
N ASP A 78 -18.03 5.97 1.13
CA ASP A 78 -18.47 6.63 2.35
C ASP A 78 -18.62 5.59 3.45
N TYR A 79 -17.60 5.49 4.30
CA TYR A 79 -17.61 4.60 5.45
C TYR A 79 -18.20 5.33 6.65
N SER A 80 -19.08 4.67 7.40
CA SER A 80 -19.65 5.25 8.62
C SER A 80 -18.56 5.60 9.64
N ASP A 81 -18.82 6.61 10.48
CA ASP A 81 -17.95 6.98 11.60
C ASP A 81 -17.67 5.79 12.53
N GLU A 82 -18.65 4.91 12.68
CA GLU A 82 -18.52 3.66 13.41
C GLU A 82 -17.47 2.73 12.76
N HIS A 83 -17.51 2.56 11.43
CA HIS A 83 -16.53 1.76 10.72
C HIS A 83 -15.11 2.32 10.85
N ASN A 84 -14.98 3.64 10.76
CA ASN A 84 -13.70 4.31 10.96
C ASN A 84 -13.17 4.13 12.39
N ALA A 85 -14.05 4.19 13.40
CA ALA A 85 -13.69 3.97 14.80
C ALA A 85 -13.24 2.51 15.07
N VAL A 86 -13.97 1.53 14.54
CA VAL A 86 -13.60 0.11 14.63
C VAL A 86 -12.24 -0.14 13.99
N LYS A 87 -12.02 0.39 12.78
CA LYS A 87 -10.74 0.29 12.08
C LYS A 87 -9.61 0.92 12.90
N ALA A 88 -9.80 2.13 13.41
CA ALA A 88 -8.79 2.81 14.23
C ALA A 88 -8.44 2.00 15.49
N LYS A 89 -9.44 1.42 16.15
CA LYS A 89 -9.24 0.55 17.33
C LYS A 89 -8.41 -0.69 16.99
N CYS A 90 -8.82 -1.47 15.99
CA CYS A 90 -8.14 -2.72 15.62
C CYS A 90 -6.71 -2.49 15.12
N PHE A 91 -6.45 -1.39 14.40
CA PHE A 91 -5.09 -1.06 13.97
C PHE A 91 -4.22 -0.55 15.14
N ALA A 92 -4.78 0.19 16.09
CA ALA A 92 -4.02 0.68 17.25
C ALA A 92 -3.49 -0.47 18.13
N GLU A 93 -4.18 -1.61 18.19
CA GLU A 93 -3.75 -2.79 18.94
C GLU A 93 -2.49 -3.46 18.35
N HIS A 94 -2.29 -3.38 17.04
CA HIS A 94 -1.17 -4.03 16.34
C HIS A 94 -0.08 -3.06 15.85
N PHE A 95 -0.38 -1.76 15.80
CA PHE A 95 0.52 -0.69 15.35
C PHE A 95 0.60 0.43 16.41
N PRO A 96 1.27 0.20 17.55
CA PRO A 96 1.45 1.22 18.56
C PRO A 96 2.33 2.36 18.04
N LYS A 97 1.93 3.61 18.36
CA LYS A 97 2.59 4.84 17.89
C LYS A 97 4.04 5.02 18.36
N SER A 98 4.53 4.18 19.26
CA SER A 98 5.83 4.30 19.92
C SER A 98 6.91 3.36 19.38
N GLU A 99 6.63 2.53 18.37
CA GLU A 99 7.68 1.76 17.72
C GLU A 99 8.53 2.71 16.87
N GLU A 100 9.70 3.11 17.40
CA GLU A 100 10.74 3.82 16.65
C GLU A 100 10.99 3.07 15.34
N HIS A 101 10.62 3.65 14.21
CA HIS A 101 10.71 3.02 12.89
C HIS A 101 12.17 2.98 12.38
N LYS A 102 13.04 2.29 13.10
CA LYS A 102 14.38 1.86 12.64
C LYS A 102 14.33 0.42 12.14
N HIS A 103 13.33 0.09 11.32
CA HIS A 103 13.22 -1.23 10.71
C HIS A 103 13.53 -1.14 9.23
N ASP A 104 14.49 -1.94 8.79
CA ASP A 104 14.81 -2.12 7.38
C ASP A 104 13.53 -2.56 6.62
N PRO A 105 13.01 -1.72 5.70
CA PRO A 105 11.77 -1.99 4.99
C PRO A 105 11.91 -3.11 3.94
N PHE A 106 13.14 -3.53 3.62
CA PHE A 106 13.42 -4.61 2.67
C PHE A 106 13.75 -5.94 3.34
N SER A 107 13.80 -5.97 4.67
CA SER A 107 13.95 -7.22 5.40
C SER A 107 12.71 -8.10 5.19
N CYS A 108 12.94 -9.31 4.68
CA CYS A 108 11.91 -10.33 4.53
C CYS A 108 11.20 -10.64 5.85
N GLU A 109 11.92 -10.59 6.97
CA GLU A 109 11.38 -10.81 8.31
C GLU A 109 10.44 -9.68 8.71
N ASN A 110 10.82 -8.43 8.43
CA ASN A 110 10.01 -7.26 8.73
C ASN A 110 8.74 -7.21 7.87
N ILE A 111 8.85 -7.53 6.58
CA ILE A 111 7.69 -7.64 5.69
C ILE A 111 6.74 -8.74 6.17
N LYS A 112 7.27 -9.88 6.61
CA LYS A 112 6.45 -10.98 7.13
C LYS A 112 5.74 -10.59 8.42
N ALA A 113 6.45 -9.94 9.35
CA ALA A 113 5.88 -9.44 10.59
C ALA A 113 4.79 -8.39 10.33
N MET A 114 5.02 -7.46 9.40
CA MET A 114 4.03 -6.45 9.02
C MET A 114 2.79 -7.09 8.39
N LYS A 115 2.96 -8.04 7.46
CA LYS A 115 1.82 -8.79 6.88
C LYS A 115 0.98 -9.48 7.96
N GLN A 116 1.65 -10.07 8.96
CA GLN A 116 0.97 -10.72 10.08
C GLN A 116 0.21 -9.70 10.95
N LYS A 117 0.83 -8.57 11.30
CA LYS A 117 0.17 -7.47 12.04
C LYS A 117 -1.08 -6.96 11.30
N VAL A 118 -0.99 -6.74 9.98
CA VAL A 118 -2.14 -6.34 9.15
C VAL A 118 -3.22 -7.43 9.12
N ALA A 119 -2.85 -8.70 8.95
CA ALA A 119 -3.82 -9.80 8.95
C ALA A 119 -4.58 -9.89 10.28
N CYS A 120 -3.89 -9.71 11.41
CA CYS A 120 -4.54 -9.67 12.72
C CYS A 120 -5.50 -8.49 12.87
N ALA A 121 -5.11 -7.29 12.41
CA ALA A 121 -6.00 -6.12 12.44
C ALA A 121 -7.25 -6.32 11.57
N MET A 122 -7.12 -6.96 10.41
CA MET A 122 -8.26 -7.28 9.54
C MET A 122 -9.16 -8.35 10.16
N ASN A 123 -8.60 -9.35 10.85
CA ASN A 123 -9.39 -10.33 11.59
C ASN A 123 -10.18 -9.67 12.72
N CYS A 124 -9.59 -8.74 13.48
CA CYS A 124 -10.29 -7.96 14.50
C CYS A 124 -11.49 -7.20 13.92
N ILE A 125 -11.32 -6.54 12.77
CA ILE A 125 -12.41 -5.85 12.09
C ILE A 125 -13.51 -6.85 11.70
N ALA A 126 -13.13 -7.97 11.09
CA ALA A 126 -14.10 -8.95 10.63
C ALA A 126 -14.85 -9.65 11.78
N GLU A 127 -14.19 -9.90 12.91
CA GLU A 127 -14.82 -10.38 14.15
C GLU A 127 -15.78 -9.36 14.73
N SER A 128 -15.43 -8.07 14.72
CA SER A 128 -16.30 -6.99 15.23
C SER A 128 -17.61 -6.87 14.44
N TYR A 129 -17.58 -7.19 13.14
CA TYR A 129 -18.75 -7.26 12.27
C TYR A 129 -19.40 -8.64 12.20
N ASN A 130 -18.94 -9.60 13.02
CA ASN A 130 -19.43 -10.98 13.03
C ASN A 130 -19.39 -11.64 11.63
N LEU A 131 -18.37 -11.30 10.84
CA LEU A 131 -18.17 -11.82 9.49
C LEU A 131 -17.36 -13.12 9.49
N ILE A 132 -16.69 -13.43 10.60
CA ILE A 132 -15.84 -14.60 10.76
C ILE A 132 -16.27 -15.33 12.03
N GLU A 133 -16.23 -16.65 12.01
CA GLU A 133 -16.39 -17.51 13.18
C GLU A 133 -15.29 -18.57 13.17
N ASN A 134 -14.49 -18.63 14.24
CA ASN A 134 -13.34 -19.55 14.35
C ASN A 134 -12.33 -19.47 13.19
N GLY A 135 -12.18 -18.29 12.57
CA GLY A 135 -11.29 -18.09 11.41
C GLY A 135 -11.93 -18.44 10.05
N GLU A 136 -13.17 -18.90 10.03
CA GLU A 136 -13.91 -19.17 8.79
C GLU A 136 -14.86 -18.01 8.45
N PRO A 137 -14.84 -17.51 7.20
CA PRO A 137 -15.72 -16.42 6.77
C PRO A 137 -17.16 -16.90 6.60
N LYS A 138 -18.11 -16.13 7.15
CA LYS A 138 -19.54 -16.28 6.92
C LYS A 138 -19.89 -15.67 5.57
N SER A 139 -19.83 -16.50 4.52
CA SER A 139 -20.04 -16.09 3.11
C SER A 139 -21.26 -15.18 2.93
N ASP A 140 -22.41 -15.52 3.53
CA ASP A 140 -23.66 -14.77 3.36
C ASP A 140 -23.62 -13.39 4.03
N ALA A 141 -23.06 -13.29 5.24
CA ALA A 141 -22.90 -12.02 5.95
C ALA A 141 -21.90 -11.10 5.22
N LEU A 142 -20.82 -11.68 4.71
CA LEU A 142 -19.78 -10.96 3.98
C LEU A 142 -20.30 -10.44 2.64
N LYS A 143 -21.08 -11.24 1.93
CA LYS A 143 -21.76 -10.84 0.70
C LYS A 143 -22.76 -9.71 0.95
N SER A 144 -23.61 -9.85 1.96
CA SER A 144 -24.59 -8.81 2.31
C SER A 144 -23.93 -7.49 2.70
N MET A 145 -22.82 -7.54 3.45
CA MET A 145 -22.06 -6.35 3.79
C MET A 145 -21.43 -5.70 2.55
N MET A 146 -20.83 -6.49 1.64
CA MET A 146 -20.27 -5.97 0.39
C MET A 146 -21.34 -5.33 -0.50
N GLU A 147 -22.52 -5.95 -0.63
CA GLU A 147 -23.64 -5.40 -1.39
C GLU A 147 -24.13 -4.05 -0.82
N SER A 148 -24.05 -3.86 0.50
CA SER A 148 -24.39 -2.57 1.12
C SER A 148 -23.44 -1.43 0.76
N TRP A 149 -22.22 -1.76 0.32
CA TRP A 149 -21.19 -0.79 -0.09
C TRP A 149 -21.16 -0.55 -1.59
N VAL A 150 -21.98 -1.27 -2.36
CA VAL A 150 -22.12 -1.07 -3.81
C VAL A 150 -22.96 0.18 -4.06
N THR A 151 -22.32 1.22 -4.59
CA THR A 151 -22.98 2.49 -4.93
C THR A 151 -23.24 2.62 -6.44
N GLU A 152 -22.43 1.96 -7.27
CA GLU A 152 -22.45 2.13 -8.72
C GLU A 152 -23.02 0.90 -9.43
N ASP A 153 -23.73 1.10 -10.54
CA ASP A 153 -24.43 -0.01 -11.22
C ASP A 153 -23.48 -1.07 -11.79
N TRP A 154 -22.25 -0.70 -12.17
CA TRP A 154 -21.26 -1.66 -12.67
C TRP A 154 -20.66 -2.53 -11.56
N GLN A 155 -20.80 -2.14 -10.29
CA GLN A 155 -20.32 -2.92 -9.14
C GLN A 155 -21.32 -4.00 -8.72
N LYS A 156 -22.59 -3.87 -9.15
CA LYS A 156 -23.62 -4.88 -8.87
C LYS A 156 -23.29 -6.16 -9.61
N ALA A 157 -23.51 -7.30 -8.96
CA ALA A 157 -23.39 -8.59 -9.62
C ALA A 157 -24.37 -8.66 -10.80
N LEU A 158 -23.89 -9.08 -11.96
CA LEU A 158 -24.71 -9.45 -13.12
C LEU A 158 -25.67 -10.59 -12.78
#